data_AF-A0A508APE2-F1
#
_entry.id   AF-A0A508APE2-F1
#
_cell.length_a   1.000
_cell.length_b   1.000
_cell.length_c   1.000
_cell.angle_alpha   90.00
_cell.angle_beta   90.00
_cell.angle_gamma   90.00
#
_symmetry.space_group_name_H-M   'P 1'
#
loop_
_entity.id
_entity.type
_entity.pdbx_description
1 polymer ?
#
loop_
_entity_poly.entity_id
_entity_poly.type
_entity_poly.pdbx_seq_one_letter_code
_entity_poly.pdbx_strand_id
1 'polypeptide(L)'
;MSAVINSPTAATALQELAPGDPARTICFGGGGAAIDLARFRREVRGVADRLPDAPAVINLCEDRYRFLVAFCAAALRGQTTLLPPSRAPAVIDDVLARHPGSYGLGDTPPASPSPRLRQLPEHLPELDGAPLTIADDAPVAIGFTSGSSGQPRPNPKRWAAFRISTAQNLAALAELIGAPDGPAGATALVATVPPQHMYGMEMSVLLPLLGPLAVHRGRPFFPDDVARSCADAPRPPLLVTTPVHLHALVESGIALPPLAGIVSATAPLQAGLARAAEARFGCEVREVLGSTETCVFARRRTAREHAWTPLPGVRLQPQPDGTAIQAPHLPEPVLLADLTEVGDDGRFVLHGRNGDLLEIAGKRASLGDLTGK
;
A
#
# COMPACT_ATOMS: atom_id res chain seq x y z
N MET A 1 -11.22 -49.54 18.01
CA MET A 1 -10.46 -48.36 18.49
C MET A 1 -9.87 -47.67 17.27
N SER A 2 -10.53 -46.63 16.77
CA SER A 2 -10.02 -45.84 15.65
C SER A 2 -8.93 -44.89 16.15
N ALA A 3 -7.72 -45.05 15.62
CA ALA A 3 -6.62 -44.14 15.87
C ALA A 3 -6.92 -42.80 15.17
N VAL A 4 -7.21 -41.77 15.97
CA VAL A 4 -7.22 -40.38 15.52
C VAL A 4 -5.76 -39.99 15.27
N ILE A 5 -5.39 -39.84 14.00
CA ILE A 5 -4.10 -39.28 13.60
C ILE A 5 -4.19 -37.79 13.89
N ASN A 6 -3.72 -37.39 15.06
CA ASN A 6 -3.51 -35.99 15.39
C ASN A 6 -2.37 -35.50 14.49
N SER A 7 -2.72 -34.81 13.41
CA SER A 7 -1.73 -34.13 12.58
C SER A 7 -1.13 -33.00 13.41
N PRO A 8 0.20 -32.95 13.58
CA PRO A 8 0.83 -31.89 14.36
C PRO A 8 0.55 -30.55 13.66
N THR A 9 -0.07 -29.62 14.40
CA THR A 9 -0.19 -28.22 14.01
C THR A 9 1.22 -27.71 13.75
N ALA A 10 1.59 -27.47 12.50
CA ALA A 10 2.89 -26.89 12.16
C ALA A 10 3.01 -25.57 12.93
N ALA A 11 4.04 -25.42 13.76
CA ALA A 11 4.27 -24.18 14.49
C ALA A 11 4.40 -23.04 13.48
N THR A 12 3.49 -22.06 13.52
CA THR A 12 3.61 -20.92 12.62
C THR A 12 4.92 -20.19 12.93
N ALA A 13 5.75 -19.99 11.90
CA ALA A 13 6.97 -19.19 12.04
C ALA A 13 6.61 -17.78 12.54
N LEU A 14 7.31 -17.31 13.56
CA LEU A 14 7.21 -15.93 14.04
C LEU A 14 8.09 -15.02 13.18
N GLN A 15 7.60 -13.83 12.87
CA GLN A 15 8.26 -12.87 11.99
C GLN A 15 8.15 -11.47 12.57
N GLU A 16 9.24 -10.71 12.47
CA GLU A 16 9.26 -9.33 12.92
C GLU A 16 8.42 -8.42 12.00
N LEU A 17 7.64 -7.52 12.59
CA LEU A 17 6.81 -6.53 11.89
C LEU A 17 7.64 -5.45 11.18
N ALA A 18 8.80 -5.11 11.75
CA ALA A 18 9.69 -4.07 11.23
C ALA A 18 11.16 -4.43 11.51
N PRO A 19 11.74 -5.40 10.78
CA PRO A 19 13.11 -5.81 10.97
C PRO A 19 14.12 -4.74 10.52
N GLY A 20 15.38 -4.91 10.91
CA GLY A 20 16.49 -4.05 10.51
C GLY A 20 17.16 -3.30 11.66
N ASP A 21 18.14 -2.48 11.29
CA ASP A 21 18.96 -1.68 12.21
C ASP A 21 18.09 -0.73 13.06
N PRO A 22 18.21 -0.75 14.40
CA PRO A 22 17.49 0.18 15.29
C PRO A 22 17.71 1.67 14.96
N ALA A 23 18.86 2.04 14.39
CA ALA A 23 19.18 3.41 14.01
C ALA A 23 18.63 3.82 12.64
N ARG A 24 18.02 2.88 11.89
CA ARG A 24 17.40 3.18 10.59
C ARG A 24 16.25 4.16 10.78
N THR A 25 16.24 5.23 10.00
CA THR A 25 15.08 6.14 9.96
C THR A 25 13.88 5.41 9.34
N ILE A 26 12.74 5.43 10.02
CA ILE A 26 11.47 4.88 9.51
C ILE A 26 10.50 5.98 9.09
N CYS A 27 10.59 7.17 9.69
CA CYS A 27 9.73 8.29 9.37
C CYS A 27 10.44 9.65 9.52
N PHE A 28 10.04 10.63 8.71
CA PHE A 28 10.56 12.00 8.75
C PHE A 28 9.47 13.04 8.41
N GLY A 29 9.82 14.32 8.53
CA GLY A 29 8.99 15.46 8.11
C GLY A 29 8.19 16.13 9.21
N GLY A 30 7.50 17.23 8.85
CA GLY A 30 6.62 17.99 9.74
C GLY A 30 7.32 18.72 10.89
N GLY A 31 8.53 19.24 10.63
CA GLY A 31 9.28 20.14 11.52
C GLY A 31 9.93 19.50 12.75
N GLY A 32 9.73 18.19 12.98
CA GLY A 32 10.32 17.45 14.09
C GLY A 32 11.56 16.65 13.69
N ALA A 33 12.24 16.09 14.70
CA ALA A 33 13.33 15.14 14.47
C ALA A 33 12.80 13.88 13.77
N ALA A 34 13.62 13.30 12.89
CA ALA A 34 13.34 12.01 12.26
C ALA A 34 13.17 10.92 13.32
N ILE A 35 12.31 9.95 13.03
CA ILE A 35 12.04 8.82 13.92
C ILE A 35 12.82 7.60 13.45
N ASP A 36 13.63 7.06 14.36
CA ASP A 36 14.35 5.82 14.14
C ASP A 36 13.50 4.58 14.48
N LEU A 37 13.98 3.42 14.05
CA LEU A 37 13.29 2.15 14.23
C LEU A 37 13.24 1.72 15.71
N ALA A 38 14.23 2.11 16.51
CA ALA A 38 14.27 1.85 17.95
C ALA A 38 13.10 2.53 18.68
N ARG A 39 12.93 3.82 18.46
CA ARG A 39 11.82 4.61 19.01
C ARG A 39 10.48 4.12 18.49
N PHE A 40 10.36 3.88 17.18
CA PHE A 40 9.15 3.31 16.60
C PHE A 40 8.75 1.99 17.29
N ARG A 41 9.71 1.08 17.53
CA ARG A 41 9.43 -0.18 18.20
C ARG A 41 8.92 0.03 19.63
N ARG A 42 9.49 0.97 20.39
CA ARG A 42 9.00 1.31 21.74
C ARG A 42 7.60 1.90 21.70
N GLU A 43 7.33 2.79 20.75
CA GLU A 43 6.01 3.41 20.60
C GLU A 43 4.94 2.41 20.18
N VAL A 44 5.27 1.44 19.32
CA VAL A 44 4.37 0.33 18.98
C VAL A 44 4.01 -0.48 20.23
N ARG A 45 4.98 -0.83 21.09
CA ARG A 45 4.69 -1.58 22.32
C ARG A 45 3.82 -0.76 23.28
N GLY A 46 4.15 0.50 23.50
CA GLY A 46 3.39 1.36 24.40
C GLY A 46 1.96 1.59 23.91
N VAL A 47 1.76 1.72 22.60
CA VAL A 47 0.41 1.83 22.03
C VAL A 47 -0.33 0.50 22.16
N ALA A 48 0.31 -0.62 21.84
CA ALA A 48 -0.27 -1.96 21.94
C ALA A 48 -0.78 -2.27 23.36
N ASP A 49 -0.03 -1.89 24.39
CA ASP A 49 -0.40 -2.06 25.81
C ASP A 49 -1.70 -1.33 26.19
N ARG A 50 -2.04 -0.27 25.46
CA ARG A 50 -3.24 0.56 25.71
C ARG A 50 -4.40 0.27 24.77
N LEU A 51 -4.22 -0.57 23.75
CA LEU A 51 -5.31 -0.96 22.86
C LEU A 51 -6.31 -1.84 23.62
N PRO A 52 -7.62 -1.69 23.38
CA PRO A 52 -8.61 -2.59 23.97
C PRO A 52 -8.40 -4.02 23.48
N ASP A 53 -8.90 -4.99 24.24
CA ASP A 53 -9.07 -6.35 23.73
C ASP A 53 -10.23 -6.38 22.73
N ALA A 54 -9.91 -6.59 21.46
CA ALA A 54 -10.83 -6.50 20.34
C ALA A 54 -10.36 -7.43 19.21
N PRO A 55 -11.24 -7.86 18.30
CA PRO A 55 -10.84 -8.65 17.14
C PRO A 55 -10.24 -7.80 16.01
N ALA A 56 -10.65 -6.54 15.89
CA ALA A 56 -10.31 -5.69 14.76
C ALA A 56 -10.38 -4.20 15.08
N VAL A 57 -9.67 -3.40 14.29
CA VAL A 57 -9.61 -1.94 14.41
C VAL A 57 -9.71 -1.27 13.05
N ILE A 58 -10.46 -0.17 12.95
CA ILE A 58 -10.38 0.74 11.80
C ILE A 58 -9.33 1.80 12.12
N ASN A 59 -8.21 1.79 11.39
CA ASN A 59 -7.16 2.79 11.55
C ASN A 59 -7.51 4.07 10.76
N LEU A 60 -7.87 5.12 11.49
CA LEU A 60 -8.33 6.41 10.98
C LEU A 60 -7.22 7.47 11.00
N CYS A 61 -5.98 7.12 11.39
CA CYS A 61 -4.90 8.10 11.50
C CYS A 61 -4.63 8.80 10.14
N GLU A 62 -4.51 10.12 10.16
CA GLU A 62 -4.08 10.94 9.00
C GLU A 62 -2.58 11.05 8.91
N ASP A 63 -1.92 11.26 10.04
CA ASP A 63 -0.48 11.18 10.17
C ASP A 63 -0.03 9.74 9.91
N ARG A 64 0.85 9.60 8.91
CA ARG A 64 1.29 8.30 8.44
C ARG A 64 2.15 7.58 9.46
N TYR A 65 2.94 8.30 10.24
CA TYR A 65 3.72 7.69 11.34
C TYR A 65 2.78 7.05 12.37
N ARG A 66 1.74 7.77 12.77
CA ARG A 66 0.71 7.25 13.68
C ARG A 66 -0.05 6.07 13.07
N PHE A 67 -0.31 6.12 11.76
CA PHE A 67 -0.90 4.99 11.05
C PHE A 67 0.00 3.75 11.13
N LEU A 68 1.31 3.87 10.89
CA LEU A 68 2.28 2.77 11.02
C LEU A 68 2.27 2.20 12.44
N VAL A 69 2.34 3.06 13.47
CA VAL A 69 2.34 2.64 14.87
C VAL A 69 1.04 1.89 15.21
N ALA A 70 -0.13 2.44 14.86
CA ALA A 70 -1.42 1.82 15.11
C ALA A 70 -1.58 0.47 14.38
N PHE A 71 -1.13 0.38 13.12
CA PHE A 71 -1.17 -0.87 12.35
C PHE A 71 -0.33 -1.97 13.02
N CYS A 72 0.92 -1.67 13.40
CA CYS A 72 1.79 -2.64 14.05
C CYS A 72 1.33 -2.99 15.48
N ALA A 73 0.82 -2.01 16.23
CA ALA A 73 0.29 -2.25 17.58
C ALA A 73 -0.95 -3.15 17.56
N ALA A 74 -1.85 -2.94 16.60
CA ALA A 74 -3.00 -3.80 16.37
C ALA A 74 -2.56 -5.22 16.01
N ALA A 75 -1.66 -5.38 15.05
CA ALA A 75 -1.14 -6.69 14.65
C ALA A 75 -0.47 -7.42 15.82
N LEU A 76 0.30 -6.71 16.66
CA LEU A 76 0.94 -7.28 17.87
C LEU A 76 -0.09 -7.77 18.90
N ARG A 77 -1.25 -7.13 18.97
CA ARG A 77 -2.40 -7.55 19.80
C ARG A 77 -3.28 -8.63 19.15
N GLY A 78 -2.89 -9.13 17.97
CA GLY A 78 -3.71 -10.08 17.20
C GLY A 78 -4.95 -9.47 16.56
N GLN A 79 -5.03 -8.13 16.48
CA GLN A 79 -6.13 -7.41 15.85
C GLN A 79 -5.92 -7.27 14.35
N THR A 80 -6.99 -7.47 13.59
CA THR A 80 -6.99 -7.19 12.15
C THR A 80 -7.32 -5.72 11.89
N THR A 81 -6.51 -5.05 11.06
CA THR A 81 -6.80 -3.68 10.63
C THR A 81 -7.82 -3.68 9.48
N LEU A 82 -8.98 -3.07 9.68
CA LEU A 82 -10.02 -2.89 8.67
C LEU A 82 -9.75 -1.62 7.86
N LEU A 83 -9.76 -1.74 6.53
CA LEU A 83 -9.43 -0.66 5.60
C LEU A 83 -10.68 -0.26 4.79
N PRO A 84 -11.58 0.55 5.36
CA PRO A 84 -12.81 0.97 4.67
C PRO A 84 -12.48 1.71 3.36
N PRO A 85 -13.35 1.62 2.35
CA PRO A 85 -13.10 2.21 1.04
C PRO A 85 -13.12 3.75 1.07
N SER A 86 -13.73 4.34 2.09
CA SER A 86 -13.67 5.78 2.36
C SER A 86 -13.73 6.05 3.86
N ARG A 87 -13.45 7.31 4.24
CA ARG A 87 -13.56 7.80 5.62
C ARG A 87 -14.91 8.48 5.91
N ALA A 88 -15.89 8.36 5.01
CA ALA A 88 -17.20 8.94 5.26
C ALA A 88 -17.79 8.29 6.53
N PRO A 89 -18.36 9.08 7.48
CA PRO A 89 -18.88 8.55 8.74
C PRO A 89 -19.81 7.34 8.56
N ALA A 90 -20.74 7.43 7.60
CA ALA A 90 -21.66 6.34 7.29
C ALA A 90 -20.95 5.04 6.84
N VAL A 91 -19.83 5.15 6.11
CA VAL A 91 -19.04 3.98 5.69
C VAL A 91 -18.27 3.38 6.86
N ILE A 92 -17.75 4.22 7.75
CA ILE A 92 -17.09 3.76 8.98
C ILE A 92 -18.09 3.03 9.88
N ASP A 93 -19.26 3.63 10.12
CA ASP A 93 -20.33 3.04 10.93
C ASP A 93 -20.81 1.70 10.36
N ASP A 94 -20.97 1.63 9.05
CA ASP A 94 -21.35 0.42 8.33
C ASP A 94 -20.29 -0.71 8.49
N VAL A 95 -19.00 -0.39 8.38
CA VAL A 95 -17.93 -1.37 8.64
C VAL A 95 -17.91 -1.79 10.12
N LEU A 96 -18.06 -0.87 11.07
CA LEU A 96 -18.15 -1.19 12.50
C LEU A 96 -19.38 -2.06 12.82
N ALA A 97 -20.49 -1.89 12.10
CA ALA A 97 -21.69 -2.70 12.26
C ALA A 97 -21.49 -4.12 11.71
N ARG A 98 -20.81 -4.27 10.56
CA ARG A 98 -20.50 -5.57 9.95
C ARG A 98 -19.38 -6.35 10.67
N HIS A 99 -18.58 -5.68 11.49
CA HIS A 99 -17.51 -6.30 12.29
C HIS A 99 -17.74 -6.08 13.80
N PRO A 100 -18.65 -6.84 14.44
CA PRO A 100 -18.93 -6.69 15.87
C PRO A 100 -17.68 -6.81 16.75
N GLY A 101 -17.58 -5.95 17.76
CA GLY A 101 -16.41 -5.87 18.65
C GLY A 101 -15.26 -5.00 18.10
N SER A 102 -15.33 -4.55 16.85
CA SER A 102 -14.35 -3.60 16.31
C SER A 102 -14.57 -2.16 16.81
N TYR A 103 -13.53 -1.35 16.68
CA TYR A 103 -13.49 0.06 17.08
C TYR A 103 -12.68 0.88 16.06
N GLY A 104 -12.86 2.20 16.05
CA GLY A 104 -12.02 3.11 15.28
C GLY A 104 -10.91 3.71 16.15
N LEU A 105 -9.73 3.92 15.56
CA LEU A 105 -8.57 4.54 16.21
C LEU A 105 -8.03 5.66 15.31
N GLY A 106 -8.14 6.90 15.77
CA GLY A 106 -7.67 8.09 15.05
C GLY A 106 -6.59 8.86 15.78
N ASP A 107 -6.00 9.83 15.11
CA ASP A 107 -5.04 10.79 15.66
C ASP A 107 -5.63 12.20 15.83
N THR A 108 -6.77 12.47 15.20
CA THR A 108 -7.58 13.67 15.43
C THR A 108 -8.82 13.35 16.26
N PRO A 109 -9.36 14.33 17.02
CA PRO A 109 -10.66 14.16 17.68
C PRO A 109 -11.76 13.86 16.63
N PRO A 110 -12.66 12.89 16.89
CA PRO A 110 -13.78 12.65 15.99
C PRO A 110 -14.76 13.82 16.00
N ALA A 111 -15.40 14.08 14.86
CA ALA A 111 -16.41 15.14 14.75
C ALA A 111 -17.60 14.94 15.72
N SER A 112 -17.94 13.69 16.00
CA SER A 112 -18.96 13.31 16.98
C SER A 112 -18.37 12.30 17.96
N PRO A 113 -18.51 12.50 19.29
CA PRO A 113 -18.08 11.54 20.28
C PRO A 113 -18.80 10.20 20.10
N SER A 114 -18.03 9.12 20.07
CA SER A 114 -18.56 7.75 20.02
C SER A 114 -17.71 6.86 20.91
N PRO A 115 -18.29 5.99 21.75
CA PRO A 115 -17.53 5.08 22.60
C PRO A 115 -16.72 4.05 21.79
N ARG A 116 -17.07 3.86 20.50
CA ARG A 116 -16.34 3.01 19.55
C ARG A 116 -15.17 3.73 18.88
N LEU A 117 -15.02 5.04 19.05
CA LEU A 117 -13.92 5.80 18.49
C LEU A 117 -12.93 6.15 19.60
N ARG A 118 -11.67 5.80 19.40
CA ARG A 118 -10.55 6.08 20.30
C ARG A 118 -9.57 7.00 19.60
N GLN A 119 -8.87 7.79 20.40
CA GLN A 119 -7.84 8.70 19.93
C GLN A 119 -6.48 8.28 20.47
N LEU A 120 -5.46 8.28 19.62
CA LEU A 120 -4.08 8.19 20.05
C LEU A 120 -3.69 9.49 20.78
N PRO A 121 -2.94 9.40 21.89
CA PRO A 121 -2.44 10.58 22.59
C PRO A 121 -1.49 11.38 21.69
N GLU A 122 -1.37 12.69 21.94
CA GLU A 122 -0.42 13.55 21.23
C GLU A 122 1.01 13.02 21.35
N HIS A 123 1.43 12.62 22.54
CA HIS A 123 2.68 11.89 22.75
C HIS A 123 2.41 10.40 22.81
N LEU A 124 2.96 9.65 21.87
CA LEU A 124 2.81 8.20 21.85
C LEU A 124 3.57 7.59 23.04
N PRO A 125 2.93 6.69 23.80
CA PRO A 125 3.59 6.01 24.92
C PRO A 125 4.72 5.13 24.41
N GLU A 126 5.84 5.09 25.13
CA GLU A 126 7.00 4.25 24.81
C GLU A 126 7.14 3.14 25.83
N LEU A 127 7.41 1.92 25.35
CA LEU A 127 7.68 0.77 26.21
C LEU A 127 8.83 -0.08 25.64
N ASP A 128 9.83 -0.37 26.47
CA ASP A 128 10.88 -1.33 26.15
C ASP A 128 10.36 -2.77 26.16
N GLY A 129 10.99 -3.66 25.40
CA GLY A 129 10.58 -5.07 25.42
C GLY A 129 11.14 -5.90 24.27
N ALA A 130 10.57 -7.10 24.12
CA ALA A 130 10.95 -8.08 23.09
C ALA A 130 10.71 -7.54 21.66
N PRO A 131 11.36 -8.11 20.64
CA PRO A 131 11.10 -7.77 19.24
C PRO A 131 9.61 -7.86 18.88
N LEU A 132 9.16 -7.03 17.93
CA LEU A 132 7.77 -6.97 17.51
C LEU A 132 7.44 -8.15 16.59
N THR A 133 7.25 -9.35 17.15
CA THR A 133 7.03 -10.57 16.37
C THR A 133 5.56 -10.98 16.34
N ILE A 134 5.08 -11.36 15.15
CA ILE A 134 3.75 -11.96 14.96
C ILE A 134 3.86 -13.27 14.18
N ALA A 135 2.83 -14.11 14.26
CA ALA A 135 2.70 -15.29 13.41
C ALA A 135 2.68 -14.89 11.92
N ASP A 136 3.47 -15.55 11.08
CA ASP A 136 3.54 -15.25 9.65
C ASP A 136 2.18 -15.42 8.96
N ASP A 137 1.34 -16.32 9.45
CA ASP A 137 0.01 -16.58 8.88
C ASP A 137 -1.10 -15.70 9.48
N ALA A 138 -0.76 -14.76 10.39
CA ALA A 138 -1.73 -13.90 11.08
C ALA A 138 -2.50 -12.98 10.11
N PRO A 139 -3.82 -12.83 10.28
CA PRO A 139 -4.60 -11.83 9.55
C PRO A 139 -4.30 -10.43 10.09
N VAL A 140 -3.71 -9.58 9.26
CA VAL A 140 -3.26 -8.24 9.67
C VAL A 140 -4.09 -7.12 9.06
N ALA A 141 -4.72 -7.36 7.90
CA ALA A 141 -5.59 -6.38 7.28
C ALA A 141 -6.78 -7.00 6.53
N ILE A 142 -7.86 -6.25 6.38
CA ILE A 142 -8.95 -6.53 5.44
C ILE A 142 -9.22 -5.27 4.63
N GLY A 143 -8.98 -5.35 3.31
CA GLY A 143 -9.46 -4.36 2.35
C GLY A 143 -10.89 -4.65 1.92
N PHE A 144 -11.65 -3.63 1.51
CA PHE A 144 -13.01 -3.83 1.00
C PHE A 144 -13.12 -3.35 -0.46
N THR A 145 -13.75 -4.16 -1.32
CA THR A 145 -14.00 -3.82 -2.73
C THR A 145 -15.49 -3.70 -2.99
N SER A 146 -15.92 -2.85 -3.93
CA SER A 146 -17.32 -2.80 -4.37
C SER A 146 -17.69 -4.15 -4.99
N GLY A 147 -18.43 -4.98 -4.27
CA GLY A 147 -18.92 -6.24 -4.83
C GLY A 147 -19.92 -6.00 -5.96
N SER A 148 -20.08 -6.97 -6.85
CA SER A 148 -21.07 -6.91 -7.95
C SER A 148 -22.52 -6.74 -7.50
N SER A 149 -22.83 -7.02 -6.23
CA SER A 149 -24.12 -6.81 -5.59
C SER A 149 -24.26 -5.44 -4.89
N GLY A 150 -23.28 -4.55 -5.04
CA GLY A 150 -23.20 -3.26 -4.35
C GLY A 150 -22.74 -3.35 -2.88
N GLN A 151 -22.67 -4.56 -2.31
CA GLN A 151 -22.16 -4.78 -0.95
C GLN A 151 -20.63 -4.94 -0.98
N PRO A 152 -19.88 -4.24 -0.11
CA PRO A 152 -18.43 -4.38 -0.07
C PRO A 152 -17.99 -5.81 0.27
N ARG A 153 -17.10 -6.41 -0.53
CA ARG A 153 -16.53 -7.74 -0.27
C ARG A 153 -15.23 -7.60 0.53
N PRO A 154 -15.05 -8.36 1.62
CA PRO A 154 -13.80 -8.34 2.38
C PRO A 154 -12.70 -9.08 1.62
N ASN A 155 -11.50 -8.52 1.62
CA ASN A 155 -10.30 -9.12 1.06
C ASN A 155 -9.24 -9.24 2.18
N PRO A 156 -9.16 -10.39 2.88
CA PRO A 156 -8.25 -10.57 3.99
C PRO A 156 -6.80 -10.69 3.51
N LYS A 157 -5.90 -10.08 4.28
CA LYS A 157 -4.45 -10.08 4.03
C LYS A 157 -3.74 -10.65 5.24
N ARG A 158 -2.99 -11.73 4.99
CA ARG A 158 -2.09 -12.35 5.97
C ARG A 158 -0.72 -11.69 5.93
N TRP A 159 0.01 -11.73 7.04
CA TRP A 159 1.34 -11.14 7.13
C TRP A 159 2.33 -11.72 6.10
N ALA A 160 2.32 -13.04 5.90
CA ALA A 160 3.14 -13.73 4.92
C ALA A 160 2.89 -13.18 3.50
N ALA A 161 1.63 -13.01 3.12
CA ALA A 161 1.26 -12.46 1.81
C ALA A 161 1.80 -11.05 1.62
N PHE A 162 1.66 -10.18 2.63
CA PHE A 162 2.23 -8.83 2.61
C PHE A 162 3.75 -8.83 2.57
N ARG A 163 4.44 -9.71 3.29
CA ARG A 163 5.90 -9.80 3.23
C ARG A 163 6.37 -10.22 1.85
N ILE A 164 5.74 -11.24 1.26
CA ILE A 164 6.08 -11.75 -0.07
C ILE A 164 5.81 -10.67 -1.14
N SER A 165 4.64 -10.03 -1.11
CA SER A 165 4.31 -8.97 -2.07
C SER A 165 5.21 -7.75 -1.92
N THR A 166 5.60 -7.40 -0.68
CA THR A 166 6.53 -6.31 -0.42
C THR A 166 7.94 -6.61 -0.93
N ALA A 167 8.42 -7.85 -0.79
CA ALA A 167 9.69 -8.27 -1.38
C ALA A 167 9.68 -8.17 -2.91
N GLN A 168 8.56 -8.52 -3.57
CA GLN A 168 8.39 -8.32 -5.00
C GLN A 168 8.39 -6.83 -5.38
N ASN A 169 7.70 -5.98 -4.61
CA ASN A 169 7.71 -4.52 -4.80
C ASN A 169 9.12 -3.93 -4.65
N LEU A 170 9.89 -4.38 -3.65
CA LEU A 170 11.28 -3.95 -3.46
C LEU A 170 12.14 -4.33 -4.66
N ALA A 171 12.02 -5.56 -5.17
CA ALA A 171 12.72 -5.98 -6.38
C ALA A 171 12.28 -5.17 -7.62
N ALA A 172 10.98 -4.86 -7.72
CA ALA A 172 10.38 -4.07 -8.79
C ALA A 172 10.77 -2.59 -8.75
N LEU A 173 11.31 -2.09 -7.63
CA LEU A 173 11.69 -0.69 -7.45
C LEU A 173 13.16 -0.53 -7.09
N ALA A 174 13.96 -1.61 -7.16
CA ALA A 174 15.35 -1.62 -6.73
C ALA A 174 16.22 -0.58 -7.45
N GLU A 175 15.91 -0.26 -8.71
CA GLU A 175 16.62 0.78 -9.49
C GLU A 175 16.32 2.21 -9.00
N LEU A 176 15.18 2.42 -8.32
CA LEU A 176 14.78 3.72 -7.75
C LEU A 176 15.10 3.82 -6.25
N ILE A 177 15.24 2.69 -5.58
CA ILE A 177 15.54 2.63 -4.14
C ILE A 177 17.05 2.53 -4.00
N GLY A 178 17.67 3.62 -3.55
CA GLY A 178 19.12 3.68 -3.34
C GLY A 178 19.61 2.65 -2.32
N ALA A 179 20.87 2.24 -2.45
CA ALA A 179 21.52 1.43 -1.43
C ALA A 179 21.58 2.18 -0.09
N PRO A 180 21.50 1.50 1.06
CA PRO A 180 21.66 2.14 2.36
C PRO A 180 23.08 2.71 2.51
N ASP A 181 23.24 4.04 2.54
CA ASP A 181 24.54 4.65 2.88
C ASP A 181 24.71 4.74 4.40
N GLY A 182 24.98 3.60 5.03
CA GLY A 182 25.22 3.47 6.46
C GLY A 182 23.97 3.14 7.31
N PRO A 183 24.12 3.06 8.65
CA PRO A 183 23.08 2.58 9.57
C PRO A 183 21.76 3.35 9.51
N ALA A 184 21.84 4.66 9.22
CA ALA A 184 20.69 5.55 9.11
C ALA A 184 20.15 5.69 7.67
N GLY A 185 20.83 5.09 6.69
CA GLY A 185 20.54 5.26 5.26
C GLY A 185 19.23 4.60 4.84
N ALA A 186 18.17 5.39 4.69
CA ALA A 186 16.91 4.96 4.11
C ALA A 186 16.54 5.86 2.93
N THR A 187 15.99 5.27 1.87
CA THR A 187 15.41 6.06 0.77
C THR A 187 14.16 6.77 1.30
N ALA A 188 14.12 8.09 1.16
CA ALA A 188 12.97 8.88 1.56
C ALA A 188 11.77 8.58 0.64
N LEU A 189 10.56 8.50 1.20
CA LEU A 189 9.33 8.24 0.46
C LEU A 189 8.29 9.28 0.82
N VAL A 190 7.77 9.98 -0.19
CA VAL A 190 6.64 10.91 -0.06
C VAL A 190 5.45 10.31 -0.79
N ALA A 191 4.32 10.17 -0.09
CA ALA A 191 3.12 9.57 -0.66
C ALA A 191 1.93 10.53 -0.60
N THR A 192 1.32 10.78 -1.75
CA THR A 192 0.10 11.59 -1.85
C THR A 192 -1.15 10.74 -1.64
N VAL A 193 -0.99 9.42 -1.67
CA VAL A 193 -2.07 8.44 -1.54
C VAL A 193 -2.34 8.13 -0.05
N PRO A 194 -3.61 8.00 0.36
CA PRO A 194 -3.97 7.57 1.71
C PRO A 194 -3.39 6.18 2.04
N PRO A 195 -2.84 5.95 3.25
CA PRO A 195 -2.28 4.66 3.64
C PRO A 195 -3.32 3.54 3.75
N GLN A 196 -4.61 3.90 3.87
CA GLN A 196 -5.71 2.93 3.94
C GLN A 196 -6.05 2.28 2.58
N HIS A 197 -5.71 2.93 1.47
CA HIS A 197 -5.94 2.36 0.15
C HIS A 197 -4.90 1.26 -0.08
N MET A 198 -5.22 0.13 -0.72
CA MET A 198 -4.26 -0.99 -0.84
C MET A 198 -2.93 -0.56 -1.47
N TYR A 199 -2.97 0.25 -2.53
CA TYR A 199 -1.76 0.86 -3.09
C TYR A 199 -0.96 1.71 -2.08
N GLY A 200 -1.64 2.52 -1.26
CA GLY A 200 -1.00 3.29 -0.19
C GLY A 200 -0.46 2.41 0.94
N MET A 201 -1.15 1.31 1.28
CA MET A 201 -0.69 0.31 2.24
C MET A 201 0.62 -0.31 1.76
N GLU A 202 0.65 -0.83 0.52
CA GLU A 202 1.86 -1.46 -0.04
C GLU A 202 3.03 -0.47 -0.11
N MET A 203 2.80 0.73 -0.65
CA MET A 203 3.88 1.66 -0.93
C MET A 203 4.34 2.49 0.28
N SER A 204 3.43 2.86 1.18
CA SER A 204 3.70 3.86 2.23
C SER A 204 3.61 3.33 3.65
N VAL A 205 3.25 2.06 3.82
CA VAL A 205 3.23 1.36 5.11
C VAL A 205 4.16 0.15 5.05
N LEU A 206 3.96 -0.77 4.10
CA LEU A 206 4.74 -2.01 4.04
C LEU A 206 6.18 -1.78 3.58
N LEU A 207 6.42 -0.97 2.54
CA LEU A 207 7.79 -0.65 2.09
C LEU A 207 8.67 -0.06 3.20
N PRO A 208 8.24 0.94 4.01
CA PRO A 208 9.03 1.43 5.15
C PRO A 208 9.24 0.41 6.27
N LEU A 209 8.27 -0.48 6.52
CA LEU A 209 8.36 -1.52 7.55
C LEU A 209 9.35 -2.61 7.17
N LEU A 210 9.32 -3.07 5.92
CA LEU A 210 10.02 -4.27 5.44
C LEU A 210 11.22 -3.98 4.52
N GLY A 211 11.42 -2.72 4.14
CA GLY A 211 12.48 -2.28 3.25
C GLY A 211 13.28 -1.11 3.81
N PRO A 212 14.35 -0.70 3.10
CA PRO A 212 15.23 0.40 3.50
C PRO A 212 14.62 1.78 3.16
N LEU A 213 13.37 2.02 3.55
CA LEU A 213 12.64 3.26 3.26
C LEU A 213 12.20 3.98 4.54
N ALA A 214 12.26 5.30 4.50
CA ALA A 214 11.70 6.18 5.51
C ALA A 214 10.54 6.95 4.87
N VAL A 215 9.39 7.00 5.52
CA VAL A 215 8.21 7.67 4.94
C VAL A 215 8.00 9.05 5.53
N HIS A 216 7.62 10.02 4.70
CA HIS A 216 7.16 11.31 5.16
C HIS A 216 5.83 11.17 5.91
N ARG A 217 5.71 11.80 7.08
CA ARG A 217 4.53 11.69 7.96
C ARG A 217 3.25 12.26 7.34
N GLY A 218 3.37 13.26 6.48
CA GLY A 218 2.24 13.92 5.84
C GLY A 218 1.63 13.15 4.66
N ARG A 219 0.44 13.61 4.23
CA ARG A 219 -0.21 13.24 2.97
C ARG A 219 -0.43 14.53 2.15
N PRO A 220 0.59 15.04 1.45
CA PRO A 220 0.45 16.27 0.68
C PRO A 220 -0.58 16.11 -0.44
N PHE A 221 -1.41 17.14 -0.62
CA PHE A 221 -2.51 17.13 -1.58
C PHE A 221 -2.36 18.18 -2.69
N PHE A 222 -1.92 19.40 -2.37
CA PHE A 222 -1.68 20.41 -3.40
C PHE A 222 -0.23 20.33 -3.93
N PRO A 223 0.04 20.80 -5.17
CA PRO A 223 1.38 20.80 -5.74
C PRO A 223 2.45 21.43 -4.84
N ASP A 224 2.17 22.58 -4.21
CA ASP A 224 3.07 23.22 -3.23
C ASP A 224 3.31 22.37 -1.98
N ASP A 225 2.31 21.63 -1.50
CA ASP A 225 2.48 20.72 -0.38
C ASP A 225 3.40 19.55 -0.74
N VAL A 226 3.29 19.05 -1.98
CA VAL A 226 4.16 17.99 -2.49
C VAL A 226 5.59 18.50 -2.59
N ALA A 227 5.81 19.69 -3.16
CA ALA A 227 7.12 20.30 -3.25
C ALA A 227 7.78 20.47 -1.87
N ARG A 228 7.01 20.99 -0.89
CA ARG A 228 7.48 21.14 0.50
C ARG A 228 7.79 19.80 1.16
N SER A 229 6.91 18.81 1.04
CA SER A 229 7.13 17.47 1.63
C SER A 229 8.33 16.75 1.00
N CYS A 230 8.58 16.96 -0.29
CA CYS A 230 9.77 16.44 -0.95
C CYS A 230 11.05 17.19 -0.52
N ALA A 231 10.96 18.48 -0.20
CA ALA A 231 12.08 19.28 0.29
C ALA A 231 12.48 18.95 1.73
N ASP A 232 11.55 18.44 2.54
CA ASP A 232 11.83 17.90 3.89
C ASP A 232 12.76 16.66 3.84
N ALA A 233 12.88 16.00 2.69
CA ALA A 233 13.66 14.78 2.57
C ALA A 233 15.18 15.09 2.57
N PRO A 234 15.99 14.37 3.37
CA PRO A 234 17.44 14.57 3.39
C PRO A 234 18.15 14.12 2.10
N ARG A 235 17.44 13.38 1.25
CA ARG A 235 17.89 12.83 -0.03
C ARG A 235 16.72 12.83 -1.01
N PRO A 236 16.97 12.76 -2.33
CA PRO A 236 15.91 12.68 -3.34
C PRO A 236 14.87 11.60 -2.99
N PRO A 237 13.60 11.96 -2.75
CA PRO A 237 12.61 10.96 -2.34
C PRO A 237 12.03 10.22 -3.54
N LEU A 238 11.52 9.01 -3.28
CA LEU A 238 10.56 8.34 -4.13
C LEU A 238 9.19 8.99 -3.94
N LEU A 239 8.61 9.53 -5.01
CA LEU A 239 7.26 10.11 -4.98
C LEU A 239 6.22 9.06 -5.39
N VAL A 240 5.37 8.67 -4.47
CA VAL A 240 4.25 7.74 -4.68
C VAL A 240 2.96 8.55 -4.90
N THR A 241 2.40 8.47 -6.09
CA THR A 241 1.28 9.33 -6.53
C THR A 241 0.31 8.58 -7.46
N THR A 242 -0.68 9.27 -8.01
CA THR A 242 -1.65 8.75 -8.98
C THR A 242 -1.59 9.55 -10.29
N PRO A 243 -2.08 9.03 -11.43
CA PRO A 243 -2.08 9.79 -12.68
C PRO A 243 -2.78 11.14 -12.59
N VAL A 244 -3.91 11.21 -11.87
CA VAL A 244 -4.66 12.47 -11.66
C VAL A 244 -3.79 13.49 -10.93
N HIS A 245 -3.11 13.08 -9.87
CA HIS A 245 -2.29 14.00 -9.10
C HIS A 245 -0.96 14.34 -9.81
N LEU A 246 -0.38 13.38 -10.54
CA LEU A 246 0.78 13.61 -11.39
C LEU A 246 0.48 14.61 -12.50
N HIS A 247 -0.71 14.55 -13.10
CA HIS A 247 -1.18 15.54 -14.06
C HIS A 247 -1.23 16.93 -13.44
N ALA A 248 -1.86 17.07 -12.27
CA ALA A 248 -1.90 18.35 -11.56
C ALA A 248 -0.50 18.90 -11.23
N LEU A 249 0.44 18.04 -10.84
CA LEU A 249 1.84 18.44 -10.59
C LEU A 249 2.53 18.97 -11.85
N VAL A 250 2.36 18.28 -12.99
CA VAL A 250 2.93 18.71 -14.28
C VAL A 250 2.32 20.05 -14.72
N GLU A 251 1.01 20.16 -14.71
CA GLU A 251 0.27 21.36 -15.15
C GLU A 251 0.50 22.58 -14.24
N SER A 252 0.71 22.36 -12.93
CA SER A 252 0.90 23.47 -11.98
C SER A 252 2.11 24.34 -12.28
N GLY A 253 3.09 23.84 -13.03
CA GLY A 253 4.33 24.57 -13.27
C GLY A 253 5.25 24.67 -12.04
N ILE A 254 4.94 23.98 -10.93
CA ILE A 254 5.79 24.00 -9.74
C ILE A 254 7.10 23.26 -9.96
N ALA A 255 8.19 23.77 -9.38
CA ALA A 255 9.46 23.06 -9.32
C ALA A 255 9.45 22.09 -8.13
N LEU A 256 9.83 20.84 -8.37
CA LEU A 256 10.11 19.88 -7.31
C LEU A 256 11.63 19.83 -7.07
N PRO A 257 12.07 19.57 -5.82
CA PRO A 257 13.46 19.19 -5.60
C PRO A 257 13.76 17.86 -6.33
N PRO A 258 15.04 17.50 -6.52
CA PRO A 258 15.41 16.24 -7.16
C PRO A 258 14.70 15.04 -6.53
N LEU A 259 14.20 14.13 -7.36
CA LEU A 259 13.51 12.92 -6.95
C LEU A 259 14.34 11.68 -7.30
N ALA A 260 14.25 10.64 -6.49
CA ALA A 260 14.80 9.32 -6.84
C ALA A 260 13.98 8.66 -7.97
N GLY A 261 12.68 8.96 -8.02
CA GLY A 261 11.76 8.48 -9.04
C GLY A 261 10.32 8.76 -8.65
N ILE A 262 9.41 8.47 -9.57
CA ILE A 262 7.96 8.57 -9.35
C ILE A 262 7.36 7.18 -9.54
N VAL A 263 6.53 6.74 -8.60
CA VAL A 263 5.70 5.54 -8.72
C VAL A 263 4.24 5.96 -8.81
N SER A 264 3.54 5.46 -9.83
CA SER A 264 2.14 5.80 -10.11
C SER A 264 1.28 4.54 -10.22
N ALA A 265 0.06 4.61 -9.71
CA ALA A 265 -0.95 3.55 -9.84
C ALA A 265 -2.37 4.11 -9.74
N THR A 266 -3.35 3.22 -9.51
CA THR A 266 -4.79 3.51 -9.27
C THR A 266 -5.63 3.90 -10.50
N ALA A 267 -5.00 4.28 -11.60
CA ALA A 267 -5.63 4.49 -12.90
C ALA A 267 -4.60 4.29 -14.01
N PRO A 268 -5.02 4.07 -15.28
CA PRO A 268 -4.10 4.02 -16.40
C PRO A 268 -3.30 5.32 -16.52
N LEU A 269 -1.97 5.22 -16.56
CA LEU A 269 -1.10 6.35 -16.83
C LEU A 269 -0.99 6.57 -18.35
N GLN A 270 -1.30 7.77 -18.81
CA GLN A 270 -1.14 8.14 -20.22
C GLN A 270 0.35 8.32 -20.56
N ALA A 271 0.79 7.76 -21.68
CA ALA A 271 2.20 7.83 -22.09
C ALA A 271 2.70 9.27 -22.31
N GLY A 272 1.82 10.18 -22.77
CA GLY A 272 2.10 11.60 -22.88
C GLY A 272 2.41 12.25 -21.52
N LEU A 273 1.57 11.97 -20.51
CA LEU A 273 1.77 12.45 -19.15
C LEU A 273 3.05 11.89 -18.52
N ALA A 274 3.33 10.59 -18.71
CA ALA A 274 4.56 9.97 -18.23
C ALA A 274 5.80 10.66 -18.81
N ARG A 275 5.84 10.90 -20.13
CA ARG A 275 6.95 11.62 -20.79
C ARG A 275 7.09 13.06 -20.30
N ALA A 276 5.97 13.77 -20.14
CA ALA A 276 5.98 15.14 -19.63
C ALA A 276 6.54 15.21 -18.19
N ALA A 277 6.14 14.27 -17.34
CA ALA A 277 6.65 14.15 -15.97
C ALA A 277 8.16 13.82 -15.94
N GLU A 278 8.63 12.84 -16.73
CA GLU A 278 10.07 12.52 -16.81
C GLU A 278 10.89 13.71 -17.29
N ALA A 279 10.42 14.41 -18.35
CA ALA A 279 11.11 15.58 -18.88
C ALA A 279 11.15 16.75 -17.89
N ARG A 280 10.07 16.94 -17.13
CA ARG A 280 9.94 18.05 -16.19
C ARG A 280 10.70 17.83 -14.88
N PHE A 281 10.63 16.63 -14.32
CA PHE A 281 11.18 16.34 -12.99
C PHE A 281 12.52 15.62 -13.04
N GLY A 282 13.00 15.24 -14.23
CA GLY A 282 14.34 14.69 -14.43
C GLY A 282 14.56 13.31 -13.81
N CYS A 283 13.49 12.54 -13.57
CA CYS A 283 13.54 11.21 -12.98
C CYS A 283 12.63 10.23 -13.74
N GLU A 284 12.76 8.93 -13.50
CA GLU A 284 11.87 7.94 -14.10
C GLU A 284 10.46 7.97 -13.50
N VAL A 285 9.48 7.61 -14.32
CA VAL A 285 8.10 7.32 -13.86
C VAL A 285 7.80 5.83 -14.06
N ARG A 286 7.63 5.10 -12.96
CA ARG A 286 7.24 3.68 -12.94
C ARG A 286 5.76 3.55 -12.63
N GLU A 287 5.02 2.92 -13.52
CA GLU A 287 3.63 2.56 -13.30
C GLU A 287 3.58 1.14 -12.72
N VAL A 288 2.76 0.94 -11.69
CA VAL A 288 2.52 -0.39 -11.11
C VAL A 288 1.04 -0.76 -11.23
N LEU A 289 0.79 -2.04 -11.49
CA LEU A 289 -0.56 -2.59 -11.66
C LEU A 289 -0.86 -3.57 -10.52
N GLY A 290 -2.04 -3.41 -9.94
CA GLY A 290 -2.53 -4.23 -8.86
C GLY A 290 -3.97 -3.90 -8.51
N SER A 291 -4.55 -4.71 -7.63
CA SER A 291 -5.87 -4.45 -7.06
C SER A 291 -5.86 -4.72 -5.55
N THR A 292 -6.99 -4.46 -4.88
CA THR A 292 -7.15 -4.87 -3.48
C THR A 292 -7.00 -6.37 -3.33
N GLU A 293 -7.48 -7.15 -4.29
CA GLU A 293 -7.42 -8.61 -4.32
C GLU A 293 -6.01 -9.14 -4.57
N THR A 294 -5.31 -8.58 -5.55
CA THR A 294 -4.02 -9.13 -6.01
C THR A 294 -2.79 -8.48 -5.39
N CYS A 295 -2.92 -7.34 -4.70
CA CYS A 295 -1.78 -6.45 -4.46
C CYS A 295 -1.08 -6.08 -5.79
N VAL A 296 0.07 -5.41 -5.75
CA VAL A 296 0.83 -5.15 -6.98
C VAL A 296 1.36 -6.46 -7.57
N PHE A 297 1.15 -6.66 -8.88
CA PHE A 297 1.60 -7.85 -9.60
C PHE A 297 2.33 -7.56 -10.92
N ALA A 298 2.37 -6.31 -11.39
CA ALA A 298 3.16 -5.93 -12.57
C ALA A 298 3.67 -4.49 -12.50
N ARG A 299 4.69 -4.17 -13.31
CA ARG A 299 5.23 -2.82 -13.50
C ARG A 299 5.51 -2.51 -14.97
N ARG A 300 5.63 -1.23 -15.31
CA ARG A 300 6.23 -0.74 -16.57
C ARG A 300 6.80 0.67 -16.40
N ARG A 301 7.65 1.11 -17.33
CA ARG A 301 8.02 2.52 -17.51
C ARG A 301 7.23 3.10 -18.67
N THR A 302 6.04 3.63 -18.40
CA THR A 302 5.04 4.03 -19.40
C THR A 302 5.52 5.07 -20.42
N ALA A 303 6.53 5.87 -20.06
CA ALA A 303 7.16 6.80 -21.00
C ALA A 303 7.89 6.10 -22.17
N ARG A 304 8.28 4.82 -21.99
CA ARG A 304 9.10 4.03 -22.91
C ARG A 304 8.46 2.72 -23.34
N GLU A 305 7.59 2.17 -22.51
CA GLU A 305 7.07 0.82 -22.65
C GLU A 305 5.54 0.84 -22.74
N HIS A 306 5.01 -0.01 -23.62
CA HIS A 306 3.58 -0.29 -23.68
C HIS A 306 3.21 -1.51 -22.83
N ALA A 307 3.93 -2.63 -23.05
CA ALA A 307 3.69 -3.88 -22.36
C ALA A 307 4.14 -3.85 -20.89
N TRP A 308 3.33 -4.44 -20.03
CA TRP A 308 3.61 -4.69 -18.62
C TRP A 308 4.59 -5.85 -18.45
N THR A 309 5.44 -5.73 -17.43
CA THR A 309 6.30 -6.81 -16.96
C THR A 309 5.73 -7.34 -15.63
N PRO A 310 5.35 -8.63 -15.55
CA PRO A 310 4.94 -9.25 -14.30
C PRO A 310 6.04 -9.18 -13.25
N LEU A 311 5.68 -9.06 -11.97
CA LEU A 311 6.64 -9.13 -10.88
C LEU A 311 7.21 -10.56 -10.73
N PRO A 312 8.37 -10.74 -10.07
CA PRO A 312 9.00 -12.06 -9.94
C PRO A 312 8.05 -13.13 -9.41
N GLY A 313 7.88 -14.23 -10.14
CA GLY A 313 6.99 -15.34 -9.78
C GLY A 313 5.51 -15.14 -10.11
N VAL A 314 5.11 -13.98 -10.65
CA VAL A 314 3.75 -13.75 -11.13
C VAL A 314 3.56 -14.40 -12.49
N ARG A 315 2.44 -15.09 -12.68
CA ARG A 315 1.99 -15.64 -13.97
C ARG A 315 0.56 -15.19 -14.27
N LEU A 316 0.33 -14.86 -15.53
CA LEU A 316 -0.98 -14.47 -16.04
C LEU A 316 -1.50 -15.59 -16.94
N GLN A 317 -2.77 -15.95 -16.76
CA GLN A 317 -3.47 -16.89 -17.61
C GLN A 317 -4.74 -16.20 -18.14
N PRO A 318 -4.70 -15.67 -19.38
CA PRO A 318 -5.88 -15.10 -20.03
C PRO A 318 -7.01 -16.14 -20.13
N GLN A 319 -8.24 -15.70 -19.88
CA GLN A 319 -9.48 -16.46 -19.96
C GLN A 319 -10.55 -15.65 -20.70
N PRO A 320 -11.66 -16.26 -21.16
CA PRO A 320 -12.68 -15.54 -21.92
C PRO A 320 -13.33 -14.35 -21.19
N ASP A 321 -13.43 -14.42 -19.86
CA ASP A 321 -14.12 -13.45 -19.01
C ASP A 321 -13.17 -12.56 -18.17
N GLY A 322 -11.86 -12.75 -18.31
CA GLY A 322 -10.86 -12.07 -17.49
C GLY A 322 -9.47 -12.69 -17.60
N THR A 323 -8.60 -12.37 -16.64
CA THR A 323 -7.26 -12.95 -16.54
C THR A 323 -7.04 -13.48 -15.14
N ALA A 324 -6.70 -14.77 -15.02
CA ALA A 324 -6.30 -15.35 -13.75
C ALA A 324 -4.85 -14.99 -13.43
N ILE A 325 -4.65 -14.36 -12.27
CA ILE A 325 -3.35 -13.97 -11.75
C ILE A 325 -2.91 -14.99 -10.70
N GLN A 326 -1.76 -15.62 -10.95
CA GLN A 326 -1.08 -16.49 -9.99
C GLN A 326 0.14 -15.75 -9.49
N ALA A 327 0.34 -15.69 -8.17
CA ALA A 327 1.52 -15.07 -7.60
C ALA A 327 1.89 -15.71 -6.26
N PRO A 328 3.17 -15.66 -5.84
CA PRO A 328 3.65 -16.28 -4.60
C PRO A 328 2.94 -15.79 -3.32
N HIS A 329 2.42 -14.56 -3.31
CA HIS A 329 1.69 -13.98 -2.19
C HIS A 329 0.19 -14.27 -2.20
N LEU A 330 -0.33 -14.91 -3.25
CA LEU A 330 -1.74 -15.26 -3.37
C LEU A 330 -1.92 -16.73 -2.94
N PRO A 331 -2.87 -17.03 -2.03
CA PRO A 331 -3.13 -18.40 -1.61
C PRO A 331 -3.70 -19.26 -2.74
N GLU A 332 -4.40 -18.62 -3.68
CA GLU A 332 -4.99 -19.23 -4.86
C GLU A 332 -4.98 -18.22 -6.03
N PRO A 333 -5.10 -18.68 -7.28
CA PRO A 333 -5.22 -17.77 -8.42
C PRO A 333 -6.42 -16.84 -8.28
N VAL A 334 -6.24 -15.55 -8.56
CA VAL A 334 -7.30 -14.54 -8.52
C VAL A 334 -7.71 -14.17 -9.95
N LEU A 335 -8.97 -14.38 -10.30
CA LEU A 335 -9.52 -13.95 -11.59
C LEU A 335 -9.87 -12.46 -11.53
N LEU A 336 -9.18 -11.65 -12.33
CA LEU A 336 -9.52 -10.26 -12.58
C LEU A 336 -10.38 -10.14 -13.82
N ALA A 337 -11.29 -9.16 -13.86
CA ALA A 337 -12.08 -8.85 -15.05
C ALA A 337 -11.26 -8.15 -16.16
N ASP A 338 -9.99 -7.87 -15.89
CA ASP A 338 -9.03 -7.27 -16.81
C ASP A 338 -8.64 -8.29 -17.90
N LEU A 339 -8.74 -7.88 -19.16
CA LEU A 339 -8.38 -8.71 -20.31
C LEU A 339 -6.95 -8.43 -20.73
N THR A 340 -6.16 -9.48 -20.86
CA THR A 340 -4.74 -9.36 -21.19
C THR A 340 -4.35 -10.22 -22.37
N GLU A 341 -3.38 -9.75 -23.13
CA GLU A 341 -2.66 -10.51 -24.14
C GLU A 341 -1.24 -10.72 -23.65
N VAL A 342 -0.86 -11.99 -23.44
CA VAL A 342 0.46 -12.37 -22.91
C VAL A 342 1.35 -12.81 -24.06
N GLY A 343 2.50 -12.16 -24.23
CA GLY A 343 3.51 -12.52 -25.21
C GLY A 343 4.39 -13.68 -24.76
N ASP A 344 5.19 -14.22 -25.70
CA ASP A 344 6.08 -15.37 -25.46
C ASP A 344 7.14 -15.10 -24.37
N ASP A 345 7.51 -13.84 -24.17
CA ASP A 345 8.45 -13.39 -23.13
C ASP A 345 7.79 -13.22 -21.74
N GLY A 346 6.49 -13.51 -21.63
CA GLY A 346 5.69 -13.36 -20.41
C GLY A 346 5.24 -11.92 -20.11
N ARG A 347 5.65 -10.93 -20.90
CA ARG A 347 5.09 -9.57 -20.82
C ARG A 347 3.66 -9.57 -21.35
N PHE A 348 2.88 -8.57 -20.97
CA PHE A 348 1.48 -8.52 -21.40
C PHE A 348 0.99 -7.11 -21.72
N VAL A 349 0.00 -7.04 -22.61
CA VAL A 349 -0.78 -5.82 -22.88
C VAL A 349 -2.12 -5.95 -22.18
N LEU A 350 -2.58 -4.85 -21.57
CA LEU A 350 -3.89 -4.75 -20.92
C LEU A 350 -4.88 -4.09 -21.89
N HIS A 351 -5.95 -4.80 -22.22
CA HIS A 351 -6.99 -4.39 -23.20
C HIS A 351 -8.26 -3.82 -22.54
N GLY A 352 -8.15 -3.41 -21.27
CA GLY A 352 -9.28 -2.94 -20.47
C GLY A 352 -10.04 -4.08 -19.77
N ARG A 353 -11.26 -3.80 -19.32
CA ARG A 353 -12.08 -4.73 -18.54
C ARG A 353 -13.20 -5.32 -19.37
N ASN A 354 -13.52 -6.58 -19.12
CA ASN A 354 -14.60 -7.29 -19.79
C ASN A 354 -15.96 -6.56 -19.64
N GLY A 355 -16.24 -5.96 -18.47
CA GLY A 355 -17.45 -5.17 -18.23
C GLY A 355 -17.50 -3.81 -18.95
N ASP A 356 -16.37 -3.35 -19.48
CA ASP A 356 -16.20 -2.07 -20.17
C ASP A 356 -16.05 -2.24 -21.69
N LEU A 357 -16.21 -3.46 -22.21
CA LEU A 357 -16.15 -3.74 -23.64
C LEU A 357 -17.45 -3.35 -24.35
N LEU A 358 -17.35 -2.46 -25.33
CA LEU A 358 -18.40 -2.14 -26.28
C LEU A 358 -18.15 -2.89 -27.60
N GLU A 359 -19.21 -3.40 -28.21
CA GLU A 359 -19.16 -3.96 -29.55
C GLU A 359 -19.35 -2.83 -30.58
N ILE A 360 -18.30 -2.51 -31.34
CA ILE A 360 -18.33 -1.48 -32.38
C ILE A 360 -17.97 -2.12 -33.72
N ALA A 361 -18.93 -2.15 -34.65
CA ALA A 361 -18.74 -2.65 -36.02
C ALA A 361 -18.14 -4.08 -36.11
N GLY A 362 -18.56 -4.98 -35.21
CA GLY A 362 -18.09 -6.37 -35.17
C GLY A 362 -16.70 -6.57 -34.56
N LYS A 363 -16.12 -5.54 -33.94
CA LYS A 363 -14.88 -5.60 -33.15
C LYS A 363 -15.18 -5.20 -31.70
N ARG A 364 -14.57 -5.92 -30.75
CA ARG A 364 -14.63 -5.58 -29.32
C ARG A 364 -13.62 -4.46 -29.04
N ALA A 365 -14.08 -3.36 -28.45
CA ALA A 365 -13.25 -2.23 -28.05
C ALA A 365 -13.56 -1.85 -26.60
N SER A 366 -12.57 -1.46 -25.80
CA SER A 366 -12.81 -1.04 -24.42
C SER A 366 -13.21 0.44 -24.35
N LEU A 367 -13.98 0.85 -23.33
CA LEU A 367 -14.22 2.26 -23.04
C LEU A 367 -12.92 3.06 -22.82
N GLY A 368 -11.86 2.40 -22.36
CA GLY A 368 -10.53 3.00 -22.21
C GLY A 368 -9.91 3.42 -23.54
N ASP A 369 -10.10 2.64 -24.60
CA ASP A 369 -9.60 2.94 -25.95
C ASP A 369 -10.31 4.16 -26.56
N LEU A 370 -11.56 4.41 -26.17
CA LEU A 370 -12.39 5.53 -26.67
C LEU A 370 -12.10 6.86 -25.96
N THR A 371 -11.59 6.81 -24.73
CA THR A 371 -11.31 7.99 -23.91
C THR A 371 -9.84 8.42 -23.94
N GLY A 372 -8.95 7.60 -24.50
CA GLY A 372 -7.51 7.88 -24.65
C GLY A 372 -7.12 8.84 -25.78
N LYS A 373 -7.92 9.88 -26.07
CA LYS A 373 -7.52 10.95 -27.01
C LYS A 373 -6.81 12.10 -26.31
#